data_AF-A0AAV9Z1M6-F1
#
_entry.id   AF-A0AAV9Z1M6-F1
#
_cell.length_a   1.000
_cell.length_b   1.000
_cell.length_c   1.000
_cell.angle_alpha   90.00
_cell.angle_beta   90.00
_cell.angle_gamma   90.00
#
_symmetry.space_group_name_H-M   'P 1'
#
loop_
_entity.id
_entity.type
_entity.pdbx_description
1 polymer ?
#
loop_
_entity_poly.entity_id
_entity_poly.type
_entity_poly.pdbx_seq_one_letter_code
_entity_poly.pdbx_strand_id
1 'polypeptide(L)'
;VGSSLPCGFCGCSGRAECAVTVKPKGETFDVMTNCKYKPRRFQYRKANKGSATTPSRNIPIICQLCPTPSGRYPEYPAVWRYNMPQHLRDIHPEYASPLQPEGQPLLFKVWESMRIEKEEIALGIPESLIPQPFTNIAPEVEEEGVVSRGTKRNQPNQGRGTKGGKRGGRGRGGK
;
A
#
# COMPACT_ATOMS: atom_id res chain seq x y z
N VAL A 1 -21.91 -7.64 17.00
CA VAL A 1 -20.70 -7.81 16.15
C VAL A 1 -21.18 -7.78 14.72
N GLY A 2 -20.72 -6.86 13.87
CA GLY A 2 -21.25 -6.75 12.49
C GLY A 2 -21.89 -5.42 12.10
N SER A 3 -21.39 -4.26 12.56
CA SER A 3 -21.92 -2.97 12.12
C SER A 3 -20.79 -2.04 11.69
N SER A 4 -20.32 -2.24 10.45
CA SER A 4 -19.37 -1.44 9.66
C SER A 4 -17.88 -1.47 10.05
N LEU A 5 -17.06 -1.89 9.07
CA LEU A 5 -15.61 -1.62 8.93
C LEU A 5 -14.81 -1.53 10.26
N PRO A 6 -14.59 -2.65 10.98
CA PRO A 6 -13.89 -2.63 12.26
C PRO A 6 -12.46 -2.06 12.15
N CYS A 7 -12.01 -1.35 13.17
CA CYS A 7 -10.65 -0.82 13.23
C CYS A 7 -9.61 -1.94 13.28
N GLY A 8 -8.62 -1.93 12.38
CA GLY A 8 -7.51 -2.89 12.39
C GLY A 8 -6.59 -2.82 13.62
N PHE A 9 -6.72 -1.82 14.49
CA PHE A 9 -5.95 -1.72 15.74
C PHE A 9 -6.71 -2.22 16.97
N CYS A 10 -8.00 -1.91 17.09
CA CYS A 10 -8.78 -2.20 18.31
C CYS A 10 -9.98 -3.12 18.09
N GLY A 11 -10.28 -3.49 16.85
CA GLY A 11 -11.42 -4.31 16.47
C GLY A 11 -12.80 -3.64 16.64
N CYS A 12 -12.86 -2.42 17.17
CA CYS A 12 -14.12 -1.71 17.36
C CYS A 12 -14.60 -1.06 16.05
N SER A 13 -15.92 -1.02 15.88
CA SER A 13 -16.59 -0.40 14.74
C SER A 13 -17.29 0.92 15.14
N GLY A 14 -17.56 1.78 14.15
CA GLY A 14 -18.41 2.98 14.33
C GLY A 14 -17.80 4.11 15.18
N ARG A 15 -16.51 4.05 15.48
CA ARG A 15 -15.83 5.03 16.33
C ARG A 15 -15.09 6.07 15.49
N ALA A 16 -15.41 7.34 15.68
CA ALA A 16 -14.78 8.44 14.93
C ALA A 16 -13.26 8.48 15.13
N GLU A 17 -12.75 8.15 16.33
CA GLU A 17 -11.32 8.09 16.59
C GLU A 17 -10.62 6.97 15.81
N CYS A 18 -11.36 5.96 15.37
CA CYS A 18 -10.85 4.84 14.58
C CYS A 18 -10.84 5.09 13.07
N ALA A 19 -11.32 6.26 12.62
CA ALA A 19 -11.14 6.69 11.24
C ALA A 19 -9.64 6.65 10.89
N VAL A 20 -9.34 6.15 9.70
CA VAL A 20 -7.97 5.95 9.24
C VAL A 20 -7.75 6.69 7.94
N THR A 21 -6.68 7.48 7.91
CA THR A 21 -6.16 8.10 6.69
C THR A 21 -4.72 7.65 6.49
N VAL A 22 -4.24 7.76 5.26
CA VAL A 22 -2.84 7.51 4.91
C VAL A 22 -2.24 8.74 4.27
N LYS A 23 -0.97 8.98 4.57
CA LYS A 23 -0.19 10.09 3.99
C LYS A 23 1.05 9.56 3.30
N PRO A 24 1.39 10.03 2.08
CA PRO A 24 2.63 9.63 1.42
C PRO A 24 3.87 9.94 2.27
N LYS A 25 4.81 8.99 2.33
CA LYS A 25 6.07 9.07 3.06
C LYS A 25 7.17 8.34 2.29
N GLY A 26 7.85 9.06 1.40
CA GLY A 26 8.76 8.46 0.43
C GLY A 26 8.01 7.48 -0.47
N GLU A 27 8.51 6.25 -0.59
CA GLU A 27 7.89 5.17 -1.37
C GLU A 27 6.79 4.39 -0.61
N THR A 28 6.38 4.89 0.56
CA THR A 28 5.38 4.21 1.40
C THR A 28 4.37 5.20 1.97
N PHE A 29 3.57 4.75 2.93
CA PHE A 29 2.55 5.55 3.61
C PHE A 29 2.82 5.61 5.11
N ASP A 30 2.49 6.76 5.72
CA ASP A 30 2.24 6.86 7.15
C ASP A 30 0.76 6.66 7.43
N VAL A 31 0.44 5.98 8.53
CA VAL A 31 -0.96 5.72 8.94
C VAL A 31 -1.35 6.70 10.02
N MET A 32 -2.41 7.45 9.76
CA MET A 32 -2.95 8.46 10.66
C MET A 32 -4.30 7.98 11.19
N THR A 33 -4.45 7.95 12.51
CA THR A 33 -5.69 7.63 13.22
C THR A 33 -5.55 8.06 14.67
N ASN A 34 -6.68 8.39 15.31
CA ASN A 34 -6.75 8.74 16.72
C ASN A 34 -7.03 7.53 17.62
N CYS A 35 -7.03 6.31 17.06
CA CYS A 35 -7.27 5.09 17.81
C CYS A 35 -6.17 4.91 18.86
N LYS A 36 -6.56 4.89 20.15
CA LYS A 36 -5.64 4.75 21.30
C LYS A 36 -4.81 3.45 21.28
N TYR A 37 -5.26 2.45 20.52
CA TYR A 37 -4.57 1.17 20.37
C TYR A 37 -3.58 1.14 19.20
N LYS A 38 -3.47 2.23 18.42
CA LYS A 38 -2.42 2.34 17.40
C LYS A 38 -1.04 2.24 18.08
N PRO A 39 -0.18 1.28 17.70
CA PRO A 39 1.16 1.21 18.23
C PRO A 39 1.95 2.48 17.93
N ARG A 40 2.77 2.93 18.89
CA ARG A 40 3.64 4.11 18.72
C ARG A 40 4.55 4.00 17.48
N ARG A 41 4.92 2.77 17.10
CA ARG A 41 5.80 2.47 15.96
C ARG A 41 5.13 1.51 14.99
N PHE A 42 4.02 1.92 14.39
CA PHE A 42 3.45 1.22 13.24
C PHE A 42 4.31 1.48 11.99
N GLN A 43 4.68 0.42 11.26
CA GLN A 43 5.48 0.52 10.03
C GLN A 43 4.72 -0.10 8.87
N TYR A 44 4.15 0.76 8.03
CA TYR A 44 3.30 0.35 6.90
C TYR A 44 3.98 -0.69 5.99
N ARG A 45 5.22 -0.42 5.56
CA ARG A 45 5.99 -1.33 4.70
C ARG A 45 6.18 -2.72 5.32
N LYS A 46 6.39 -2.80 6.63
CA LYS A 46 6.55 -4.09 7.32
C LYS A 46 5.22 -4.83 7.43
N ALA A 47 4.15 -4.12 7.81
CA ALA A 47 2.81 -4.69 7.87
C ALA A 47 2.36 -5.20 6.49
N ASN A 48 2.58 -4.43 5.41
CA ASN A 48 2.22 -4.85 4.05
C ASN A 48 3.02 -6.07 3.56
N LYS A 49 4.27 -6.22 4.01
CA LYS A 49 5.11 -7.36 3.64
C LYS A 49 4.63 -8.65 4.32
N GLY A 50 4.20 -8.56 5.57
CA GLY A 50 3.97 -9.73 6.43
C GLY A 50 5.27 -10.47 6.75
N SER A 51 5.16 -11.55 7.52
CA SER A 51 6.26 -12.48 7.81
C SER A 51 5.73 -13.91 7.99
N ALA A 52 6.63 -14.89 8.07
CA ALA A 52 6.21 -16.27 8.32
C ALA A 52 5.50 -16.44 9.67
N THR A 53 5.90 -15.68 10.70
CA THR A 53 5.27 -15.75 12.04
C THR A 53 4.11 -14.78 12.19
N THR A 54 4.01 -13.76 11.34
CA THR A 54 2.91 -12.80 11.29
C THR A 54 2.44 -12.63 9.85
N PRO A 55 1.70 -13.61 9.30
CA PRO A 55 1.37 -13.64 7.89
C PRO A 55 0.39 -12.54 7.48
N SER A 56 -0.42 -12.03 8.41
CA SER A 56 -1.40 -10.98 8.13
C SER A 56 -0.74 -9.74 7.55
N ARG A 57 -1.20 -9.34 6.35
CA ARG A 57 -0.78 -8.10 5.69
C ARG A 57 -1.88 -7.03 5.78
N ASN A 58 -2.72 -7.09 6.81
CA ASN A 58 -3.83 -6.15 6.98
C ASN A 58 -3.30 -4.73 7.22
N ILE A 59 -3.52 -3.86 6.25
CA ILE A 59 -3.13 -2.45 6.27
C ILE A 59 -4.29 -1.61 5.74
N PRO A 60 -4.38 -0.33 6.10
CA PRO A 60 -5.30 0.58 5.44
C PRO A 60 -4.82 0.83 4.01
N ILE A 61 -5.68 0.60 3.02
CA ILE A 61 -5.45 0.82 1.60
C ILE A 61 -6.40 1.89 1.06
N ILE A 62 -5.98 2.60 0.01
CA ILE A 62 -6.79 3.63 -0.64
C ILE A 62 -7.75 2.95 -1.62
N CYS A 63 -9.04 3.27 -1.53
CA CYS A 63 -10.00 2.86 -2.55
C CYS A 63 -9.86 3.77 -3.78
N GLN A 64 -9.55 3.21 -4.95
CA GLN A 64 -9.37 4.00 -6.18
C GLN A 64 -10.69 4.46 -6.82
N LEU A 65 -11.83 3.95 -6.35
CA LEU A 65 -13.17 4.39 -6.76
C LEU A 65 -13.63 5.62 -5.96
N CYS A 66 -13.04 5.85 -4.79
CA CYS A 66 -13.35 7.02 -3.96
C CYS A 66 -12.73 8.29 -4.54
N PRO A 67 -13.37 9.46 -4.36
CA PRO A 67 -12.78 10.74 -4.73
C PRO A 67 -11.41 10.95 -4.09
N THR A 68 -10.44 11.31 -4.91
CA THR A 68 -9.08 11.57 -4.43
C THR A 68 -8.98 12.99 -3.86
N PRO A 69 -8.48 13.17 -2.62
CA PRO A 69 -8.28 14.50 -2.05
C PRO A 69 -7.27 15.31 -2.88
N SER A 70 -7.58 16.59 -3.10
CA SER A 70 -6.70 17.54 -3.78
C SER A 70 -5.88 18.34 -2.77
N GLY A 71 -4.61 18.62 -3.09
CA GLY A 71 -3.74 19.45 -2.25
C GLY A 71 -2.25 19.13 -2.42
N ARG A 72 -1.39 19.96 -1.82
CA ARG A 72 0.08 19.78 -1.85
C ARG A 72 0.54 18.59 -0.98
N TYR A 73 -0.19 18.30 0.10
CA TYR A 73 0.09 17.21 1.03
C TYR A 73 -1.20 16.46 1.39
N PRO A 74 -1.81 15.75 0.43
CA PRO A 74 -3.10 15.12 0.64
C PRO A 74 -3.01 14.00 1.69
N GLU A 75 -4.01 13.96 2.56
CA GLU A 75 -4.29 12.80 3.42
C GLU A 75 -5.46 12.04 2.81
N TYR A 76 -5.22 10.77 2.49
CA TYR A 76 -6.19 9.95 1.77
C TYR A 76 -7.04 9.17 2.77
N PRO A 77 -8.39 9.26 2.69
CA PRO A 77 -9.25 8.29 3.35
C PRO A 77 -8.83 6.88 2.97
N ALA A 78 -8.72 6.00 3.96
CA ALA A 78 -8.26 4.64 3.75
C ALA A 78 -9.21 3.64 4.42
N VAL A 79 -9.19 2.42 3.89
CA VAL A 79 -10.03 1.31 4.33
C VAL A 79 -9.09 0.16 4.66
N TRP A 80 -9.25 -0.47 5.82
CA TRP A 80 -8.48 -1.68 6.12
C TRP A 80 -8.69 -2.72 5.02
N ARG A 81 -7.62 -3.41 4.59
CA ARG A 81 -7.69 -4.40 3.49
C ARG A 81 -8.85 -5.38 3.67
N TYR A 82 -9.01 -5.93 4.87
CA TYR A 82 -10.06 -6.90 5.17
C TYR A 82 -11.47 -6.30 5.19
N ASN A 83 -11.57 -4.97 5.28
CA ASN A 83 -12.82 -4.23 5.24
C ASN A 83 -13.18 -3.77 3.82
N MET A 84 -12.30 -3.92 2.82
CA MET A 84 -12.54 -3.45 1.47
C MET A 84 -13.79 -4.09 0.81
N PRO A 85 -14.07 -5.41 0.92
CA PRO A 85 -15.30 -5.98 0.37
C PRO A 85 -16.57 -5.34 0.93
N GLN A 86 -16.61 -5.08 2.25
CA GLN A 86 -17.72 -4.40 2.89
C GLN A 86 -17.83 -2.95 2.41
N HIS A 87 -16.71 -2.23 2.32
CA HIS A 87 -16.68 -0.86 1.82
C HIS A 87 -17.21 -0.76 0.39
N LEU A 88 -16.83 -1.68 -0.49
CA LEU A 88 -17.33 -1.72 -1.86
C LEU A 88 -18.85 -1.90 -1.88
N ARG A 89 -19.39 -2.87 -1.12
CA ARG A 89 -20.84 -3.06 -1.06
C ARG A 89 -21.60 -1.84 -0.52
N ASP A 90 -21.05 -1.15 0.48
CA ASP A 90 -21.76 -0.07 1.16
C ASP A 90 -21.61 1.29 0.43
N ILE A 91 -20.46 1.55 -0.19
CA ILE A 91 -20.08 2.85 -0.77
C ILE A 91 -20.07 2.84 -2.30
N HIS A 92 -19.81 1.68 -2.90
CA HIS A 92 -19.73 1.47 -4.35
C HIS A 92 -20.64 0.31 -4.81
N PRO A 93 -21.93 0.29 -4.43
CA PRO A 93 -22.85 -0.83 -4.74
C PRO A 93 -23.05 -1.06 -6.24
N GLU A 94 -22.67 -0.11 -7.08
CA GLU A 94 -22.67 -0.22 -8.53
C GLU A 94 -21.60 -1.17 -9.07
N TYR A 95 -20.52 -1.43 -8.30
CA TYR A 95 -19.45 -2.35 -8.66
C TYR A 95 -19.62 -3.71 -7.99
N ALA A 96 -19.26 -4.74 -8.74
CA ALA A 96 -19.16 -6.09 -8.21
C ALA A 96 -18.03 -6.17 -7.16
N SER A 97 -18.23 -7.03 -6.16
CA SER A 97 -17.27 -7.31 -5.09
C SER A 97 -17.42 -8.76 -4.61
N PRO A 98 -16.48 -9.29 -3.82
CA PRO A 98 -16.62 -10.63 -3.26
C PRO A 98 -17.87 -10.85 -2.39
N LEU A 99 -18.45 -9.77 -1.84
CA LEU A 99 -19.68 -9.83 -1.05
C LEU A 99 -20.95 -9.51 -1.84
N GLN A 100 -20.81 -9.03 -3.08
CA GLN A 100 -21.89 -8.71 -4.01
C GLN A 100 -21.37 -8.93 -5.44
N PRO A 101 -21.44 -10.17 -5.97
CA PRO A 101 -20.83 -10.52 -7.26
C PRO A 101 -21.45 -9.79 -8.47
N GLU A 102 -22.67 -9.29 -8.31
CA GLU A 102 -23.44 -8.58 -9.32
C GLU A 102 -23.03 -7.09 -9.38
N GLY A 103 -23.01 -6.53 -10.58
CA GLY A 103 -22.69 -5.13 -10.83
C GLY A 103 -21.67 -4.94 -11.95
N GLN A 104 -21.16 -3.72 -12.08
CA GLN A 104 -20.07 -3.40 -12.99
C GLN A 104 -18.79 -4.15 -12.58
N PRO A 105 -17.99 -4.65 -13.52
CA PRO A 105 -16.74 -5.32 -13.20
C PRO A 105 -15.83 -4.44 -12.34
N LEU A 106 -15.26 -5.00 -11.26
CA LEU A 106 -14.38 -4.28 -10.35
C LEU A 106 -13.05 -3.97 -11.05
N LEU A 107 -12.53 -2.76 -10.89
CA LEU A 107 -11.22 -2.41 -11.44
C LEU A 107 -10.12 -3.35 -10.91
N PHE A 108 -9.27 -3.87 -11.81
CA PHE A 108 -8.19 -4.80 -11.47
C PHE A 108 -7.31 -4.28 -10.33
N LYS A 109 -6.90 -3.01 -10.39
CA LYS A 109 -6.07 -2.37 -9.35
C LYS A 109 -6.74 -2.36 -7.96
N VAL A 110 -8.07 -2.20 -7.90
CA VAL A 110 -8.82 -2.25 -6.64
C VAL A 110 -8.84 -3.68 -6.11
N TRP A 111 -9.20 -4.65 -6.97
CA TRP A 111 -9.20 -6.07 -6.62
C TRP A 111 -7.82 -6.55 -6.13
N GLU A 112 -6.75 -6.21 -6.85
CA GLU A 112 -5.39 -6.63 -6.51
C GLU A 112 -4.98 -6.12 -5.12
N SER A 113 -5.33 -4.89 -4.79
CA SER A 113 -5.00 -4.27 -3.50
C SER A 113 -5.66 -4.95 -2.29
N MET A 114 -6.78 -5.66 -2.51
CA MET A 114 -7.56 -6.33 -1.48
C MET A 114 -7.33 -7.84 -1.36
N ARG A 115 -6.52 -8.46 -2.24
CA ARG A 115 -6.24 -9.90 -2.19
C ARG A 115 -5.54 -10.34 -0.91
N ILE A 116 -6.02 -11.47 -0.36
CA ILE A 116 -5.50 -12.08 0.88
C ILE A 116 -4.94 -13.50 0.70
N GLU A 117 -4.81 -13.99 -0.53
CA GLU A 117 -4.37 -15.36 -0.82
C GLU A 117 -3.03 -15.75 -0.18
N LYS A 118 -2.08 -14.80 -0.11
CA LYS A 118 -0.79 -15.06 0.55
C LYS A 118 -0.98 -15.35 2.04
N GLU A 119 -1.93 -14.68 2.69
CA GLU A 119 -2.29 -14.91 4.08
C GLU A 119 -2.99 -16.26 4.25
N GLU A 120 -3.91 -16.61 3.37
CA GLU A 120 -4.65 -17.88 3.40
C GLU A 120 -3.71 -19.08 3.29
N ILE A 121 -2.78 -19.02 2.33
CA ILE A 121 -1.72 -20.02 2.15
C ILE A 121 -0.83 -20.09 3.38
N ALA A 122 -0.36 -18.96 3.90
CA ALA A 122 0.56 -18.93 5.04
C ALA A 122 -0.09 -19.40 6.36
N LEU A 123 -1.41 -19.25 6.49
CA LEU A 123 -2.19 -19.76 7.62
C LEU A 123 -2.59 -21.24 7.45
N GLY A 124 -2.30 -21.85 6.29
CA GLY A 124 -2.65 -23.24 6.01
C GLY A 124 -4.16 -23.46 5.94
N ILE A 125 -4.92 -22.46 5.49
CA ILE A 125 -6.37 -22.60 5.32
C ILE A 125 -6.62 -23.64 4.21
N PRO A 126 -7.36 -24.73 4.47
CA PRO A 126 -7.72 -25.69 3.45
C PRO A 126 -8.45 -25.03 2.29
N GLU A 127 -8.13 -25.40 1.05
CA GLU A 127 -8.75 -24.82 -0.16
C GLU A 127 -10.28 -24.95 -0.16
N SER A 128 -10.82 -26.01 0.44
CA SER A 128 -12.27 -26.21 0.61
C SER A 128 -12.95 -25.18 1.52
N LEU A 129 -12.18 -24.45 2.33
CA LEU A 129 -12.67 -23.37 3.21
C LEU A 129 -12.36 -21.98 2.64
N ILE A 130 -11.57 -21.89 1.56
CA ILE A 130 -11.31 -20.64 0.87
C ILE A 130 -12.50 -20.36 -0.06
N PRO A 131 -13.14 -19.18 0.02
CA PRO A 131 -14.20 -18.81 -0.90
C PRO A 131 -13.70 -18.86 -2.35
N GLN A 132 -14.58 -19.19 -3.29
CA GLN A 132 -14.19 -19.18 -4.70
C GLN A 132 -13.62 -17.81 -5.11
N PRO A 133 -12.55 -17.78 -5.93
CA PRO A 133 -11.98 -16.53 -6.39
C PRO A 133 -13.05 -15.66 -7.07
N PHE A 134 -13.10 -14.39 -6.69
CA PHE A 134 -13.95 -13.41 -7.35
C PHE A 134 -13.45 -13.18 -8.79
N THR A 135 -14.34 -13.32 -9.77
CA THR A 135 -13.99 -13.31 -11.21
C THR A 135 -14.52 -12.11 -11.99
N ASN A 136 -15.47 -11.33 -11.44
CA ASN A 136 -16.07 -10.18 -12.13
C ASN A 136 -15.16 -8.94 -12.04
N ILE A 137 -14.00 -9.03 -12.70
CA ILE A 137 -12.92 -8.03 -12.66
C ILE A 137 -12.77 -7.45 -14.06
N ALA A 138 -12.69 -6.12 -14.16
CA ALA A 138 -12.39 -5.43 -15.40
C ALA A 138 -10.95 -5.75 -15.84
N PRO A 139 -10.69 -5.91 -17.15
CA PRO A 139 -9.33 -6.11 -17.66
C PRO A 139 -8.43 -4.94 -17.24
N GLU A 140 -7.14 -5.24 -17.05
CA GLU A 140 -6.15 -4.20 -16.79
C GLU A 140 -6.08 -3.27 -18.01
N VAL A 141 -6.52 -2.02 -17.83
CA VAL A 141 -6.26 -0.98 -18.83
C VAL A 141 -4.80 -0.56 -18.64
N GLU A 142 -3.95 -0.95 -19.59
CA GLU A 142 -2.61 -0.37 -19.70
C GLU A 142 -2.80 1.13 -19.94
N GLU A 143 -2.40 1.97 -18.97
CA GLU A 143 -2.36 3.40 -19.23
C GLU A 143 -1.25 3.66 -20.25
N GLU A 144 -1.64 3.85 -21.51
CA GLU A 144 -0.80 4.34 -22.60
C GLU A 144 -0.01 5.56 -22.07
N GLY A 145 1.28 5.34 -21.87
CA GLY A 145 2.15 6.31 -21.24
C GLY A 145 2.12 7.64 -22.00
N VAL A 146 1.82 8.72 -21.28
CA VAL A 146 2.12 10.08 -21.76
C VAL A 146 3.64 10.18 -21.91
N VAL A 147 4.10 10.02 -23.16
CA VAL A 147 5.48 10.24 -23.58
C VAL A 147 5.81 11.72 -23.39
N SER A 148 6.34 12.08 -22.22
CA SER A 148 7.00 13.37 -22.05
C SER A 148 8.37 13.32 -22.72
N ARG A 149 8.42 13.81 -23.96
CA ARG A 149 9.66 14.13 -24.68
C ARG A 149 10.47 15.15 -23.88
N GLY A 150 11.56 14.70 -23.28
CA GLY A 150 12.61 15.53 -22.71
C GLY A 150 13.98 15.14 -23.26
N THR A 151 14.25 15.44 -24.53
CA THR A 151 15.58 15.26 -25.14
C THR A 151 16.43 16.51 -24.94
N LYS A 152 17.54 16.42 -24.19
CA LYS A 152 18.85 17.10 -24.38
C LYS A 152 19.67 16.95 -23.09
N ARG A 153 20.99 16.70 -23.07
CA ARG A 153 22.00 16.44 -24.10
C ARG A 153 23.23 15.95 -23.32
N ASN A 154 23.78 14.81 -23.70
CA ASN A 154 25.03 14.30 -23.14
C ASN A 154 26.20 15.12 -23.72
N GLN A 155 27.02 15.77 -22.88
CA GLN A 155 28.30 16.33 -23.33
C GLN A 155 29.44 15.39 -22.94
N PRO A 156 30.33 15.01 -23.87
CA PRO A 156 31.53 14.25 -23.56
C PRO A 156 32.62 15.17 -23.00
N ASN A 157 33.12 14.88 -21.81
CA ASN A 157 34.28 15.55 -21.23
C ASN A 157 35.55 14.76 -21.60
N GLN A 158 36.28 15.24 -22.61
CA GLN A 158 37.70 14.96 -22.83
C GLN A 158 38.43 16.29 -22.60
N GLY A 159 39.49 16.44 -21.83
CA GLY A 159 40.27 15.53 -21.01
C GLY A 159 41.50 16.29 -20.48
N ARG A 160 42.45 15.50 -19.97
CA ARG A 160 43.90 15.77 -19.88
C ARG A 160 44.42 16.46 -18.60
N GLY A 161 45.17 15.66 -17.83
CA GLY A 161 46.57 16.03 -17.58
C GLY A 161 47.09 15.94 -16.15
N THR A 162 47.64 14.77 -15.79
CA THR A 162 48.88 14.59 -15.00
C THR A 162 48.91 15.11 -13.53
N LYS A 163 49.60 14.55 -12.54
CA LYS A 163 50.72 13.60 -12.45
C LYS A 163 50.89 13.29 -10.94
N GLY A 164 51.22 12.03 -10.60
CA GLY A 164 52.08 11.67 -9.46
C GLY A 164 51.48 11.86 -8.06
N GLY A 165 51.69 10.99 -7.07
CA GLY A 165 52.57 9.84 -6.97
C GLY A 165 52.61 9.40 -5.51
N LYS A 166 52.65 8.09 -5.32
CA LYS A 166 53.35 7.35 -4.24
C LYS A 166 53.15 7.74 -2.76
N ARG A 167 52.57 6.75 -2.06
CA ARG A 167 53.13 5.99 -0.92
C ARG A 167 53.56 6.74 0.35
N GLY A 168 52.79 6.50 1.42
CA GLY A 168 53.25 5.75 2.60
C GLY A 168 54.07 6.49 3.65
N GLY A 169 53.82 6.18 4.93
CA GLY A 169 54.84 6.34 5.96
C GLY A 169 54.34 6.84 7.32
N ARG A 170 54.56 6.00 8.33
CA ARG A 170 54.41 6.20 9.78
C ARG A 170 55.27 7.36 10.35
N GLY A 171 54.85 7.84 11.53
CA GLY A 171 55.70 8.50 12.56
C GLY A 171 54.81 9.36 13.47
N ARG A 172 54.48 9.03 14.73
CA ARG A 172 55.28 8.99 15.98
C ARG A 172 56.14 10.24 16.24
N GLY A 173 55.85 10.91 17.36
CA GLY A 173 56.59 12.00 17.99
C GLY A 173 55.58 13.03 18.54
N GLY A 174 55.45 13.34 19.83
CA GLY A 174 56.40 13.24 20.93
C GLY A 174 56.89 14.64 21.28
N LYS A 175 56.20 15.31 22.21
CA LYS A 175 56.70 16.10 23.34
C LYS A 175 55.52 16.86 23.97
#